data_AF-A0ABD1J5V3-F1
#
_entry.id   AF-A0ABD1J5V3-F1
#
_cell.length_a   1.000
_cell.length_b   1.000
_cell.length_c   1.000
_cell.angle_alpha   90.00
_cell.angle_beta   90.00
_cell.angle_gamma   90.00
#
_symmetry.space_group_name_H-M   'P 1'
#
loop_
_entity.id
_entity.type
_entity.pdbx_description
1 polymer ?
#
loop_
_entity_poly.entity_id
_entity_poly.type
_entity_poly.pdbx_seq_one_letter_code
_entity_poly.pdbx_strand_id
1 'polypeptide(L)'
;MLPRACIQAAIEERERQRERQRKRGKARKRRAREREREREREREIDGVSKREIQTANERKGRLRTGSSSERKKGGIDRTSAEGQIIYCDRMTLAAYREKVKELPLVSLLCSCLNSRVIDKPLYKAEDAVDLNWCVIKDVEVIELNKRASGQAFEVILKPPSFDGVHEFNSSMPQRKDPSLEEIQKKLEAAEERRKCQEAELLKHLAEKREHEREVIQKAFEENNNFIKMAKEKLEQKMETNKENREALLAAMLERLQEKDKHAEEVRKNKELKEEACR
;
A
#
# COMPACT_ATOMS: atom_id res chain seq x y z
N MET A 1 58.26 -6.76 56.82
CA MET A 1 58.16 -6.60 55.36
C MET A 1 56.88 -7.27 54.89
N LEU A 2 55.96 -6.58 54.22
CA LEU A 2 54.78 -7.24 53.65
C LEU A 2 55.24 -8.21 52.56
N PRO A 3 54.73 -9.46 52.51
CA PRO A 3 55.14 -10.42 51.50
C PRO A 3 54.86 -9.87 50.11
N ARG A 4 55.83 -9.93 49.19
CA ARG A 4 55.71 -9.47 47.78
C ARG A 4 54.40 -9.90 47.11
N ALA A 5 53.87 -11.06 47.47
CA ALA A 5 52.60 -11.60 46.99
C ALA A 5 51.38 -10.72 47.32
N CYS A 6 51.32 -10.10 48.50
CA CYS A 6 50.21 -9.23 48.90
C CYS A 6 50.19 -7.93 48.07
N ILE A 7 51.35 -7.39 47.74
CA ILE A 7 51.47 -6.17 46.93
C ILE A 7 51.04 -6.47 45.48
N GLN A 8 51.45 -7.61 44.93
CA GLN A 8 51.07 -8.01 43.57
C GLN A 8 49.55 -8.25 43.45
N ALA A 9 48.94 -8.94 44.42
CA ALA A 9 47.50 -9.14 44.45
C ALA A 9 46.71 -7.81 44.52
N ALA A 10 47.18 -6.85 45.31
CA ALA A 10 46.56 -5.53 45.41
C ALA A 10 46.63 -4.73 44.09
N ILE A 11 47.73 -4.86 43.33
CA ILE A 11 47.88 -4.21 42.02
C ILE A 11 46.90 -4.84 41.02
N GLU A 12 46.85 -6.17 40.94
CA GLU A 12 45.92 -6.87 40.05
C GLU A 12 44.45 -6.57 40.37
N GLU A 13 44.09 -6.51 41.65
CA GLU A 13 42.72 -6.18 42.06
C GLU A 13 42.35 -4.74 41.67
N ARG A 14 43.29 -3.80 41.78
CA ARG A 14 43.12 -2.42 41.34
C ARG A 14 42.94 -2.32 39.81
N GLU A 15 43.65 -3.13 39.04
CA GLU A 15 43.48 -3.21 37.58
C GLU A 15 42.14 -3.83 37.19
N ARG A 16 41.72 -4.93 37.84
CA ARG A 16 40.39 -5.53 37.66
C ARG A 16 39.28 -4.53 37.99
N GLN A 17 39.44 -3.72 39.03
CA GLN A 17 38.48 -2.66 39.35
C GLN A 17 38.43 -1.57 38.27
N ARG A 18 39.57 -1.12 37.75
CA ARG A 18 39.64 -0.15 36.63
C ARG A 18 38.99 -0.70 35.37
N GLU A 19 39.20 -1.97 35.05
CA GLU A 19 38.57 -2.62 33.90
C GLU A 19 37.05 -2.76 34.08
N ARG A 20 36.58 -3.14 35.27
CA ARG A 20 35.15 -3.16 35.62
C ARG A 20 34.52 -1.77 35.47
N GLN A 21 35.20 -0.70 35.88
CA GLN A 21 34.72 0.67 35.68
C GLN A 21 34.67 1.05 34.20
N ARG A 22 35.69 0.72 33.40
CA ARG A 22 35.69 0.92 31.94
C ARG A 22 34.53 0.18 31.26
N LYS A 23 34.28 -1.08 31.61
CA LYS A 23 33.17 -1.88 31.09
C LYS A 23 31.81 -1.28 31.47
N ARG A 24 31.64 -0.84 32.72
CA ARG A 24 30.42 -0.13 33.18
C ARG A 24 30.20 1.19 32.42
N GLY A 25 31.26 1.97 32.18
CA GLY A 25 31.19 3.19 31.40
C GLY A 25 30.76 2.95 29.95
N LYS A 26 31.36 1.97 29.28
CA LYS A 26 30.96 1.55 27.91
C LYS A 26 29.51 1.07 27.86
N ALA A 27 29.07 0.29 28.84
CA ALA A 27 27.68 -0.17 28.93
C ALA A 27 26.68 0.98 29.13
N ARG A 28 27.00 1.96 30.01
CA ARG A 28 26.18 3.16 30.18
C ARG A 28 26.07 3.97 28.89
N LYS A 29 27.17 4.15 28.15
CA LYS A 29 27.18 4.87 26.87
C LYS A 29 26.37 4.16 25.79
N ARG A 30 26.40 2.82 25.74
CA ARG A 30 25.54 2.03 24.84
C ARG A 30 24.06 2.21 25.17
N ARG A 31 23.68 2.07 26.45
CA ARG A 31 22.28 2.29 26.90
C ARG A 31 21.78 3.71 26.62
N ALA A 32 22.64 4.71 26.74
CA ALA A 32 22.28 6.10 26.41
C ALA A 32 21.97 6.26 24.92
N ARG A 33 22.80 5.70 24.03
CA ARG A 33 22.58 5.73 22.58
C ARG A 33 21.33 4.96 22.16
N GLU A 34 21.03 3.86 22.83
CA GLU A 34 19.85 3.05 22.59
C GLU A 34 18.56 3.81 22.96
N ARG A 35 18.53 4.43 24.15
CA ARG A 35 17.44 5.32 24.57
C ARG A 35 17.24 6.51 23.63
N GLU A 36 18.32 7.04 23.06
CA GLU A 36 18.24 8.14 22.10
C GLU A 36 17.60 7.69 20.78
N ARG A 37 17.98 6.52 20.26
CA ARG A 37 17.34 5.89 19.09
C ARG A 37 15.87 5.56 19.31
N GLU A 38 15.53 5.10 20.51
CA GLU A 38 14.15 4.79 20.89
C GLU A 38 13.29 6.07 20.88
N ARG A 39 13.77 7.16 21.47
CA ARG A 39 13.12 8.48 21.42
C ARG A 39 13.00 9.06 20.01
N GLU A 40 13.91 8.69 19.10
CA GLU A 40 13.84 9.09 17.71
C GLU A 40 12.74 8.32 16.97
N ARG A 41 12.66 7.00 17.19
CA ARG A 41 11.57 6.15 16.66
C ARG A 41 10.20 6.57 17.18
N GLU A 42 10.08 6.89 18.47
CA GLU A 42 8.82 7.42 19.03
C GLU A 42 8.40 8.72 18.34
N ARG A 43 9.35 9.63 18.07
CA ARG A 43 9.07 10.88 17.34
C ARG A 43 8.68 10.63 15.89
N GLU A 44 9.26 9.63 15.22
CA GLU A 44 8.84 9.21 13.89
C GLU A 44 7.42 8.64 13.88
N ILE A 45 7.08 7.78 14.84
CA ILE A 45 5.74 7.20 15.00
C ILE A 45 4.71 8.29 15.27
N ASP A 46 4.98 9.20 16.20
CA ASP A 46 4.12 10.37 16.46
C ASP A 46 3.97 11.26 15.21
N GLY A 47 5.05 11.41 14.43
CA GLY A 47 5.05 12.12 13.16
C GLY A 47 4.17 11.46 12.11
N VAL A 48 4.22 10.13 11.98
CA VAL A 48 3.37 9.34 11.08
C VAL A 48 1.91 9.45 11.52
N SER A 49 1.62 9.29 12.81
CA SER A 49 0.27 9.42 13.37
C SER A 49 -0.34 10.80 13.08
N LYS A 50 0.43 11.88 13.24
CA LYS A 50 -0.03 13.24 12.89
C LYS A 50 -0.36 13.40 11.41
N ARG A 51 0.44 12.82 10.50
CA ARG A 51 0.17 12.85 9.05
C ARG A 51 -1.07 12.05 8.67
N GLU A 52 -1.29 10.91 9.31
CA GLU A 52 -2.50 10.10 9.12
C GLU A 52 -3.76 10.84 9.58
N ILE A 53 -3.70 11.47 10.75
CA ILE A 53 -4.80 12.31 11.27
C ILE A 53 -5.09 13.47 10.31
N GLN A 54 -4.05 14.13 9.79
CA GLN A 54 -4.21 15.22 8.83
C GLN A 54 -4.85 14.72 7.52
N THR A 55 -4.39 13.58 6.99
CA THR A 55 -4.96 12.93 5.79
C THR A 55 -6.43 12.54 6.02
N ALA A 56 -6.77 12.02 7.20
CA ALA A 56 -8.14 11.65 7.57
C ALA A 56 -9.05 12.89 7.68
N ASN A 57 -8.53 13.99 8.22
CA ASN A 57 -9.25 15.27 8.30
C ASN A 57 -9.47 15.87 6.91
N GLU A 58 -8.49 15.79 6.00
CA GLU A 58 -8.65 16.20 4.60
C GLU A 58 -9.69 15.36 3.86
N ARG A 59 -9.72 14.04 4.09
CA ARG A 59 -10.77 13.14 3.55
C ARG A 59 -12.15 13.49 4.10
N LYS A 60 -12.27 13.77 5.41
CA LYS A 60 -13.53 14.22 6.04
C LYS A 60 -13.98 15.60 5.53
N GLY A 61 -13.03 16.50 5.24
CA GLY A 61 -13.29 17.80 4.61
C GLY A 61 -13.93 17.66 3.23
N ARG A 62 -13.41 16.76 2.37
CA ARG A 62 -14.00 16.47 1.04
C ARG A 62 -15.38 15.84 1.12
N LEU A 63 -15.64 15.01 2.13
CA LEU A 63 -16.96 14.39 2.30
C LEU A 63 -18.01 15.40 2.81
N ARG A 64 -17.63 16.35 3.69
CA ARG A 64 -18.56 17.41 4.15
C ARG A 64 -18.96 18.39 3.05
N THR A 65 -18.12 18.65 2.04
CA THR A 65 -18.48 19.47 0.88
C THR A 65 -19.40 18.76 -0.13
N GLY A 66 -19.59 17.43 0.00
CA GLY A 66 -20.47 16.64 -0.87
C GLY A 66 -21.86 16.36 -0.28
N SER A 67 -22.19 16.87 0.91
CA SER A 67 -23.43 16.52 1.63
C SER A 67 -24.15 17.74 2.17
N SER A 68 -24.46 18.71 1.30
CA SER A 68 -25.45 19.76 1.60
C SER A 68 -26.29 20.06 0.37
N SER A 69 -27.22 19.15 0.07
CA SER A 69 -28.36 19.43 -0.81
C SER A 69 -29.64 19.22 -0.03
N GLU A 70 -29.91 20.08 0.96
CA GLU A 70 -31.23 20.18 1.55
C GLU A 70 -31.52 21.63 1.97
N ARG A 71 -32.46 22.24 1.23
CA ARG A 71 -33.31 23.40 1.55
C ARG A 71 -32.63 24.65 2.14
N LYS A 72 -32.54 25.72 1.33
CA LYS A 72 -33.07 27.05 1.72
C LYS A 72 -33.20 28.01 0.53
N LYS A 73 -34.29 28.78 0.59
CA LYS A 73 -34.73 29.81 -0.35
C LYS A 73 -33.74 30.98 -0.41
N GLY A 74 -33.64 31.58 -1.60
CA GLY A 74 -33.49 33.02 -1.87
C GLY A 74 -32.32 33.76 -1.22
N GLY A 75 -31.42 34.30 -2.05
CA GLY A 75 -30.47 35.32 -1.62
C GLY A 75 -29.27 35.41 -2.56
N ILE A 76 -29.35 36.34 -3.52
CA ILE A 76 -28.20 36.86 -4.25
C ILE A 76 -27.38 37.68 -3.25
N ASP A 77 -26.10 37.38 -3.07
CA ASP A 77 -25.07 38.44 -3.07
C ASP A 77 -23.64 37.90 -3.18
N ARG A 78 -22.82 38.72 -3.85
CA ARG A 78 -21.45 38.49 -4.31
C ARG A 78 -20.43 38.76 -3.19
N THR A 79 -19.30 38.05 -3.21
CA THR A 79 -17.90 38.57 -3.05
C THR A 79 -16.91 37.41 -3.17
N SER A 80 -16.17 37.30 -4.28
CA SER A 80 -14.74 37.66 -4.44
C SER A 80 -13.77 36.77 -3.63
N ALA A 81 -13.21 35.73 -4.26
CA ALA A 81 -11.79 35.58 -4.66
C ALA A 81 -10.96 34.92 -3.54
N GLU A 82 -10.23 33.81 -3.69
CA GLU A 82 -9.55 33.17 -4.82
C GLU A 82 -9.49 31.65 -4.59
N GLY A 83 -9.51 30.85 -5.65
CA GLY A 83 -9.34 29.39 -5.57
C GLY A 83 -9.87 28.68 -6.79
N GLN A 84 -8.99 28.48 -7.78
CA GLN A 84 -9.26 27.71 -9.00
C GLN A 84 -9.78 26.29 -8.66
N ILE A 85 -11.06 26.07 -8.91
CA ILE A 85 -11.66 24.75 -9.01
C ILE A 85 -11.85 24.46 -10.50
N ILE A 86 -11.24 23.36 -10.92
CA ILE A 86 -11.21 22.81 -12.27
C ILE A 86 -12.65 22.69 -12.82
N TYR A 87 -12.95 23.40 -13.90
CA TYR A 87 -14.23 23.39 -14.59
C TYR A 87 -14.52 21.99 -15.17
N CYS A 88 -15.68 21.43 -14.83
CA CYS A 88 -16.38 20.51 -15.72
C CYS A 88 -16.74 21.28 -17.00
N ASP A 89 -16.29 20.76 -18.14
CA ASP A 89 -16.41 21.33 -19.47
C ASP A 89 -17.89 21.30 -19.94
N ARG A 90 -18.68 22.27 -19.48
CA ARG A 90 -20.03 22.51 -20.00
C ARG A 90 -19.92 23.47 -21.19
N MET A 91 -19.75 22.90 -22.39
CA MET A 91 -19.80 23.63 -23.65
C MET A 91 -21.06 24.52 -23.71
N THR A 92 -20.89 25.82 -23.96
CA THR A 92 -22.02 26.72 -24.21
C THR A 92 -22.69 26.35 -25.54
N LEU A 93 -24.02 26.54 -25.64
CA LEU A 93 -24.80 26.15 -26.82
C LEU A 93 -24.31 26.83 -28.10
N ALA A 94 -23.73 28.03 -27.99
CA ALA A 94 -23.07 28.74 -29.08
C ALA A 94 -21.79 28.04 -29.55
N ALA A 95 -20.93 27.60 -28.63
CA ALA A 95 -19.69 26.92 -28.96
C ALA A 95 -19.91 25.47 -29.43
N TYR A 96 -21.00 24.81 -28.99
CA TYR A 96 -21.47 23.55 -29.58
C TYR A 96 -21.91 23.75 -31.05
N ARG A 97 -22.67 24.82 -31.36
CA ARG A 97 -23.06 25.13 -32.75
C ARG A 97 -21.87 25.40 -33.66
N GLU A 98 -20.84 26.08 -33.18
CA GLU A 98 -19.58 26.30 -33.93
C GLU A 98 -18.87 24.98 -34.20
N LYS A 99 -18.66 24.13 -33.19
CA LYS A 99 -18.01 22.81 -33.38
C LYS A 99 -18.77 21.89 -34.33
N VAL A 100 -20.09 21.98 -34.39
CA VAL A 100 -20.89 21.19 -35.32
C VAL A 100 -20.69 21.65 -36.77
N LYS A 101 -20.43 22.94 -37.02
CA LYS A 101 -20.13 23.46 -38.38
C LYS A 101 -18.76 23.02 -38.91
N GLU A 102 -17.82 22.68 -38.02
CA GLU A 102 -16.48 22.20 -38.36
C GLU A 102 -16.44 20.71 -38.76
N LEU A 103 -17.56 19.98 -38.62
CA LEU A 103 -17.64 18.58 -39.04
C LEU A 103 -17.85 18.50 -40.56
N PRO A 104 -17.01 17.75 -41.30
CA PRO A 104 -17.23 17.55 -42.72
C PRO A 104 -18.57 16.79 -42.87
N LEU A 105 -19.47 17.32 -43.72
CA LEU A 105 -20.83 16.84 -44.02
C LEU A 105 -22.01 17.47 -43.25
N VAL A 106 -21.78 18.36 -42.27
CA VAL A 106 -22.91 19.07 -41.62
C VAL A 106 -23.66 20.00 -42.59
N SER A 107 -22.99 20.48 -43.64
CA SER A 107 -23.61 21.22 -44.74
C SER A 107 -24.63 20.42 -45.56
N LEU A 108 -24.62 19.07 -45.47
CA LEU A 108 -25.52 18.18 -46.21
C LEU A 108 -26.78 17.81 -45.41
N LEU A 109 -26.72 17.87 -44.08
CA LEU A 109 -27.73 17.27 -43.20
C LEU A 109 -28.85 18.25 -42.80
N CYS A 110 -28.65 19.56 -42.93
CA CYS A 110 -29.69 20.54 -42.60
C CYS A 110 -29.46 21.91 -43.26
N SER A 111 -30.36 22.30 -44.16
CA SER A 111 -30.41 23.64 -44.78
C SER A 111 -30.71 24.76 -43.78
N CYS A 112 -31.17 24.45 -42.55
CA CYS A 112 -31.44 25.44 -41.51
C CYS A 112 -30.19 25.97 -40.79
N LEU A 113 -29.02 25.34 -40.96
CA LEU A 113 -27.76 25.71 -40.27
C LEU A 113 -26.83 26.59 -41.10
N ASN A 114 -27.07 26.69 -42.41
CA ASN A 114 -26.46 27.65 -43.31
C ASN A 114 -27.59 28.41 -44.01
N SER A 115 -28.03 29.53 -43.44
CA SER A 115 -28.73 30.54 -44.24
C SER A 115 -27.68 31.19 -45.15
N ARG A 116 -27.30 30.48 -46.22
CA ARG A 116 -26.76 31.14 -47.40
C ARG A 116 -27.97 31.74 -48.09
N VAL A 117 -27.97 33.07 -48.18
CA VAL A 117 -28.79 33.82 -49.11
C VAL A 117 -28.40 33.32 -50.50
N ILE A 118 -29.07 32.28 -50.98
CA ILE A 118 -28.94 31.86 -52.37
C ILE A 118 -29.94 32.72 -53.13
N ASP A 119 -29.42 33.77 -53.74
CA ASP A 119 -30.13 34.52 -54.76
C ASP A 119 -30.63 33.53 -55.81
N LYS A 120 -31.95 33.54 -56.03
CA LYS A 120 -32.61 32.70 -57.03
C LYS A 120 -32.03 33.00 -58.41
N PRO A 121 -31.43 32.04 -59.14
CA PRO A 121 -31.30 32.20 -60.58
C PRO A 121 -32.66 31.90 -61.19
N LEU A 122 -33.27 32.94 -61.76
CA LEU A 122 -34.41 32.85 -62.66
C LEU A 122 -33.98 32.05 -63.90
N TYR A 123 -34.24 30.75 -63.91
CA TYR A 123 -34.02 29.91 -65.08
C TYR A 123 -35.18 30.10 -66.06
N LYS A 124 -34.88 30.68 -67.23
CA LYS A 124 -35.81 30.78 -68.35
C LYS A 124 -35.89 29.43 -69.06
N ALA A 125 -37.10 28.96 -69.28
CA ALA A 125 -37.39 27.76 -70.04
C ALA A 125 -37.37 28.06 -71.53
N GLU A 126 -36.22 27.92 -72.17
CA GLU A 126 -36.06 27.92 -73.62
C GLU A 126 -34.73 27.22 -73.90
N ASP A 127 -34.84 25.93 -74.26
CA ASP A 127 -33.89 25.15 -75.07
C ASP A 127 -34.17 23.66 -74.80
N ALA A 128 -35.26 23.20 -75.42
CA ALA A 128 -35.52 21.78 -75.61
C ALA A 128 -34.47 21.26 -76.59
N VAL A 129 -33.46 20.54 -76.08
CA VAL A 129 -32.51 19.82 -76.92
C VAL A 129 -32.73 18.32 -76.75
N ASP A 130 -33.52 17.82 -77.70
CA ASP A 130 -33.46 16.52 -78.36
C ASP A 130 -33.43 15.24 -77.50
N LEU A 131 -34.60 14.62 -77.33
CA LEU A 131 -34.77 13.25 -76.81
C LEU A 131 -34.43 12.16 -77.84
N ASN A 132 -33.65 12.46 -78.88
CA ASN A 132 -33.15 11.46 -79.83
C ASN A 132 -31.90 10.72 -79.32
N TRP A 133 -31.98 10.16 -78.11
CA TRP A 133 -31.16 9.02 -77.66
C TRP A 133 -32.09 7.84 -77.36
N CYS A 134 -32.87 7.44 -78.35
CA CYS A 134 -33.65 6.21 -78.30
C CYS A 134 -32.93 5.09 -79.06
N VAL A 135 -31.92 4.50 -78.39
CA VAL A 135 -31.84 3.04 -78.31
C VAL A 135 -31.59 2.68 -76.85
N ILE A 136 -32.58 2.88 -75.98
CA ILE A 136 -32.61 2.19 -74.70
C ILE A 136 -33.18 0.80 -74.96
N LYS A 137 -32.34 -0.09 -75.50
CA LYS A 137 -32.62 -1.54 -75.54
C LYS A 137 -32.32 -2.22 -74.19
N ASP A 138 -31.89 -1.43 -73.19
CA ASP A 138 -31.21 -1.93 -71.98
C ASP A 138 -31.91 -1.56 -70.65
N VAL A 139 -33.19 -1.14 -70.65
CA VAL A 139 -33.94 -0.89 -69.40
C VAL A 139 -34.99 -1.99 -69.19
N GLU A 140 -34.73 -2.83 -68.20
CA GLU A 140 -35.66 -3.85 -67.74
C GLU A 140 -36.30 -3.41 -66.42
N VAL A 141 -37.64 -3.45 -66.36
CA VAL A 141 -38.39 -3.10 -65.14
C VAL A 141 -39.10 -4.34 -64.63
N ILE A 142 -38.71 -4.83 -63.46
CA ILE A 142 -39.31 -5.97 -62.78
C ILE A 142 -40.27 -5.43 -61.71
N GLU A 143 -41.57 -5.60 -61.93
CA GLU A 143 -42.56 -5.21 -60.92
C GLU A 143 -42.45 -6.12 -59.68
N LEU A 144 -42.25 -5.52 -58.50
CA LEU A 144 -42.09 -6.27 -57.25
C LEU A 144 -43.42 -6.40 -56.51
N ASN A 145 -44.06 -5.27 -56.18
CA ASN A 145 -45.28 -5.27 -55.37
C ASN A 145 -46.14 -4.04 -55.64
N LYS A 146 -47.47 -4.23 -55.67
CA LYS A 146 -48.46 -3.14 -55.74
C LYS A 146 -49.37 -3.21 -54.51
N ARG A 147 -49.46 -2.11 -53.77
CA ARG A 147 -50.39 -1.92 -52.64
C ARG A 147 -51.24 -0.67 -52.88
N ALA A 148 -52.32 -0.54 -52.12
CA ALA A 148 -53.17 0.65 -52.17
C ALA A 148 -52.39 1.96 -51.87
N SER A 149 -51.30 1.87 -51.11
CA SER A 149 -50.42 2.99 -50.76
C SER A 149 -49.31 3.29 -51.77
N GLY A 150 -49.12 2.46 -52.81
CA GLY A 150 -48.07 2.67 -53.80
C GLY A 150 -47.61 1.42 -54.53
N GLN A 151 -46.67 1.60 -55.45
CA GLN A 151 -46.11 0.53 -56.28
C GLN A 151 -44.58 0.51 -56.16
N ALA A 152 -44.00 -0.68 -56.12
CA ALA A 152 -42.57 -0.93 -56.07
C ALA A 152 -42.15 -1.81 -57.25
N PHE A 153 -41.05 -1.42 -57.89
CA PHE A 153 -40.46 -2.12 -59.02
C PHE A 153 -38.94 -1.95 -58.99
N GLU A 154 -38.22 -2.93 -59.51
CA GLU A 154 -36.78 -2.90 -59.71
C GLU A 154 -36.49 -2.49 -61.16
N VAL A 155 -35.54 -1.58 -61.35
CA VAL A 155 -35.13 -1.12 -62.68
C VAL A 155 -33.67 -1.50 -62.90
N ILE A 156 -33.43 -2.36 -63.88
CA ILE A 156 -32.10 -2.81 -64.28
C ILE A 156 -31.74 -2.06 -65.57
N LEU A 157 -30.80 -1.11 -65.45
CA LEU A 157 -30.30 -0.31 -66.59
C LEU A 157 -29.15 -1.01 -67.35
N LYS A 158 -28.53 -2.01 -66.70
CA LYS A 158 -27.47 -2.83 -67.27
C LYS A 158 -27.42 -4.14 -66.45
N PRO A 159 -27.51 -5.32 -67.08
CA PRO A 159 -27.37 -6.57 -66.36
C PRO A 159 -25.98 -6.64 -65.69
N PRO A 160 -25.85 -7.32 -64.54
CA PRO A 160 -24.57 -7.45 -63.85
C PRO A 160 -23.51 -7.98 -64.82
N SER A 161 -22.32 -7.36 -64.82
CA SER A 161 -21.25 -7.68 -65.78
C SER A 161 -20.62 -9.06 -65.53
N PHE A 162 -20.98 -9.70 -64.43
CA PHE A 162 -20.53 -10.99 -63.97
C PHE A 162 -21.76 -11.76 -63.48
N ASP A 163 -22.04 -12.89 -64.11
CA ASP A 163 -23.20 -13.75 -63.83
C ASP A 163 -22.99 -14.64 -62.58
N GLY A 164 -21.86 -14.44 -61.89
CA GLY A 164 -21.55 -15.11 -60.64
C GLY A 164 -22.00 -14.29 -59.44
N VAL A 165 -22.55 -14.97 -58.44
CA VAL A 165 -22.81 -14.42 -57.11
C VAL A 165 -21.53 -13.72 -56.62
N HIS A 166 -21.65 -12.49 -56.14
CA HIS A 166 -20.54 -11.72 -55.60
C HIS A 166 -19.94 -12.49 -54.42
N GLU A 167 -18.82 -13.20 -54.61
CA GLU A 167 -18.05 -13.86 -53.54
C GLU A 167 -17.34 -12.79 -52.70
N PHE A 168 -18.12 -12.00 -51.94
CA PHE A 168 -17.54 -11.09 -50.97
C PHE A 168 -17.03 -11.92 -49.78
N ASN A 169 -15.75 -12.30 -49.85
CA ASN A 169 -14.96 -12.84 -48.74
C ASN A 169 -15.52 -14.10 -48.04
N SER A 170 -15.74 -15.19 -48.78
CA SER A 170 -15.91 -16.54 -48.22
C SER A 170 -14.61 -17.11 -47.58
N SER A 171 -13.49 -16.37 -47.63
CA SER A 171 -12.21 -16.78 -47.01
C SER A 171 -12.15 -16.53 -45.50
N MET A 172 -13.05 -15.71 -44.96
CA MET A 172 -13.18 -15.55 -43.51
C MET A 172 -14.15 -16.61 -43.01
N PRO A 173 -13.69 -17.62 -42.23
CA PRO A 173 -14.61 -18.60 -41.67
C PRO A 173 -15.70 -17.85 -40.92
N GLN A 174 -16.97 -18.08 -41.29
CA GLN A 174 -18.10 -17.54 -40.55
C GLN A 174 -17.91 -17.96 -39.10
N ARG A 175 -17.52 -17.00 -38.26
CA ARG A 175 -17.37 -17.21 -36.83
C ARG A 175 -18.76 -17.57 -36.35
N LYS A 176 -18.96 -18.83 -35.97
CA LYS A 176 -20.20 -19.27 -35.33
C LYS A 176 -20.45 -18.35 -34.14
N ASP A 177 -21.67 -17.85 -34.02
CA ASP A 177 -22.05 -17.06 -32.85
C ASP A 177 -21.82 -17.92 -31.60
N PRO A 178 -21.15 -17.37 -30.57
CA PRO A 178 -20.82 -18.14 -29.37
C PRO A 178 -22.08 -18.62 -28.68
N SER A 179 -22.07 -19.86 -28.19
CA SER A 179 -23.21 -20.42 -27.47
C SER A 179 -23.39 -19.71 -26.12
N LEU A 180 -24.59 -19.80 -25.54
CA LEU A 180 -24.86 -19.23 -24.21
C LEU A 180 -23.90 -19.77 -23.14
N GLU A 181 -23.56 -21.05 -23.22
CA GLU A 181 -22.61 -21.72 -22.31
C GLU A 181 -21.19 -21.15 -22.47
N GLU A 182 -20.73 -20.90 -23.70
CA GLU A 182 -19.42 -20.29 -23.95
C GLU A 182 -19.34 -18.85 -23.43
N ILE A 183 -20.43 -18.09 -23.54
CA ILE A 183 -20.54 -16.74 -22.99
C ILE A 183 -20.48 -16.80 -21.45
N GLN A 184 -21.29 -17.66 -20.83
CA GLN A 184 -21.31 -17.84 -19.36
C GLN A 184 -19.94 -18.25 -18.84
N LYS A 185 -19.27 -19.22 -19.47
CA LYS A 185 -17.93 -19.67 -19.09
C LYS A 185 -16.89 -18.55 -19.15
N LYS A 186 -16.98 -17.65 -20.14
CA LYS A 186 -16.08 -16.48 -20.23
C LYS A 186 -16.35 -15.45 -19.12
N LEU A 187 -17.62 -15.24 -18.77
CA LEU A 187 -18.00 -14.34 -17.68
C LEU A 187 -17.54 -14.90 -16.32
N GLU A 188 -17.77 -16.18 -16.07
CA GLU A 188 -17.33 -16.86 -14.86
C GLU A 188 -15.80 -16.85 -14.75
N ALA A 189 -15.08 -17.15 -15.83
CA ALA A 189 -13.62 -17.06 -15.82
C ALA A 189 -13.10 -15.63 -15.51
N ALA A 190 -13.82 -14.59 -15.93
CA ALA A 190 -13.49 -13.21 -15.58
C ALA A 190 -13.82 -12.88 -14.11
N GLU A 191 -14.89 -13.47 -13.58
CA GLU A 191 -15.24 -13.37 -12.16
C GLU A 191 -14.21 -14.07 -11.27
N GLU A 192 -13.81 -15.29 -11.62
CA GLU A 192 -12.78 -16.03 -10.89
C GLU A 192 -11.45 -15.28 -10.88
N ARG A 193 -11.05 -14.64 -12.00
CA ARG A 193 -9.87 -13.77 -11.99
C ARG A 193 -10.00 -12.59 -11.02
N ARG A 194 -11.18 -11.97 -10.90
CA ARG A 194 -11.40 -10.90 -9.90
C ARG A 194 -11.33 -11.45 -8.47
N LYS A 195 -11.97 -12.60 -8.21
CA LYS A 195 -11.92 -13.26 -6.90
C LYS A 195 -10.51 -13.67 -6.51
N CYS A 196 -9.71 -14.19 -7.45
CA CYS A 196 -8.31 -14.52 -7.19
C CYS A 196 -7.49 -13.29 -6.79
N GLN A 197 -7.62 -12.18 -7.51
CA GLN A 197 -6.92 -10.94 -7.17
C GLN A 197 -7.34 -10.39 -5.81
N GLU A 198 -8.63 -10.44 -5.49
CA GLU A 198 -9.15 -10.05 -4.18
C GLU A 198 -8.62 -10.96 -3.07
N ALA A 199 -8.63 -12.28 -3.28
CA ALA A 199 -8.10 -13.25 -2.33
C ALA A 199 -6.60 -13.06 -2.07
N GLU A 200 -5.80 -12.79 -3.11
CA GLU A 200 -4.37 -12.48 -2.98
C GLU A 200 -4.15 -11.20 -2.17
N LEU A 201 -4.94 -10.15 -2.43
CA LEU A 201 -4.88 -8.92 -1.66
C LEU A 201 -5.24 -9.16 -0.18
N LEU A 202 -6.32 -9.90 0.08
CA LEU A 202 -6.75 -10.25 1.44
C LEU A 202 -5.70 -11.10 2.16
N LYS A 203 -5.05 -12.04 1.46
CA LYS A 203 -3.94 -12.83 1.99
C LYS A 203 -2.79 -11.92 2.44
N HIS A 204 -2.34 -10.99 1.60
CA HIS A 204 -1.28 -10.04 1.97
C HIS A 204 -1.68 -9.11 3.13
N LEU A 205 -2.95 -8.72 3.22
CA LEU A 205 -3.44 -7.95 4.37
C LEU A 205 -3.45 -8.80 5.64
N ALA A 206 -3.82 -10.08 5.57
CA ALA A 206 -3.79 -11.00 6.70
C ALA A 206 -2.35 -11.24 7.19
N GLU A 207 -1.40 -11.46 6.27
CA GLU A 207 0.03 -11.56 6.57
C GLU A 207 0.55 -10.32 7.30
N LYS A 208 0.17 -9.11 6.86
CA LYS A 208 0.55 -7.86 7.56
C LYS A 208 -0.04 -7.78 8.96
N ARG A 209 -1.30 -8.17 9.16
CA ARG A 209 -1.94 -8.21 10.48
C ARG A 209 -1.27 -9.22 11.40
N GLU A 210 -0.83 -10.36 10.86
CA GLU A 210 -0.07 -11.34 11.61
C GLU A 210 1.29 -10.80 12.04
N HIS A 211 2.02 -10.17 11.13
CA HIS A 211 3.28 -9.54 11.44
C HIS A 211 3.16 -8.46 12.53
N GLU A 212 2.10 -7.64 12.49
CA GLU A 212 1.83 -6.66 13.55
C GLU A 212 1.66 -7.33 14.93
N ARG A 213 0.95 -8.47 14.99
CA ARG A 213 0.79 -9.24 16.24
C ARG A 213 2.13 -9.82 16.70
N GLU A 214 2.92 -10.38 15.79
CA GLU A 214 4.26 -10.92 16.10
C GLU A 214 5.20 -9.84 16.66
N VAL A 215 5.18 -8.63 16.09
CA VAL A 215 6.01 -7.51 16.56
C VAL A 215 5.64 -7.12 17.99
N ILE A 216 4.34 -7.02 18.29
CA ILE A 216 3.85 -6.70 19.64
C ILE A 216 4.24 -7.82 20.61
N GLN A 217 3.99 -9.08 20.24
CA GLN A 217 4.34 -10.23 21.06
C GLN A 217 5.84 -10.30 21.35
N LYS A 218 6.68 -10.09 20.34
CA LYS A 218 8.13 -10.07 20.47
C LYS A 218 8.62 -8.97 21.41
N ALA A 219 8.02 -7.78 21.36
CA ALA A 219 8.36 -6.71 22.29
C ALA A 219 8.05 -7.10 23.75
N PHE A 220 6.91 -7.76 24.00
CA PHE A 220 6.58 -8.30 25.32
C PHE A 220 7.55 -9.40 25.76
N GLU A 221 7.89 -10.33 24.88
CA GLU A 221 8.83 -11.42 25.14
C GLU A 221 10.23 -10.90 25.48
N GLU A 222 10.75 -9.93 24.73
CA GLU A 222 12.05 -9.30 24.98
C GLU A 222 12.07 -8.59 26.34
N ASN A 223 11.00 -7.87 26.69
CA ASN A 223 10.88 -7.23 28.01
C ASN A 223 10.85 -8.27 29.15
N ASN A 224 10.06 -9.33 28.99
CA ASN A 224 9.99 -10.41 29.97
C ASN A 224 11.35 -11.11 30.15
N ASN A 225 12.05 -11.36 29.04
CA ASN A 225 13.39 -11.94 29.06
C ASN A 225 14.40 -11.01 29.75
N PHE A 226 14.31 -9.71 29.53
CA PHE A 226 15.15 -8.73 30.23
C PHE A 226 14.92 -8.78 31.74
N ILE A 227 13.66 -8.80 32.18
CA ILE A 227 13.30 -8.89 33.61
C ILE A 227 13.82 -10.19 34.21
N LYS A 228 13.61 -11.33 33.52
CA LYS A 228 14.07 -12.65 33.95
C LYS A 228 15.60 -12.68 34.12
N MET A 229 16.35 -12.28 33.10
CA MET A 229 17.81 -12.24 33.17
C MET A 229 18.33 -11.27 34.23
N ALA A 230 17.66 -10.14 34.43
CA ALA A 230 18.03 -9.18 35.46
C ALA A 230 17.84 -9.77 36.87
N LYS A 231 16.73 -10.50 37.09
CA LYS A 231 16.43 -11.19 38.34
C LYS A 231 17.45 -12.29 38.63
N GLU A 232 17.67 -13.21 37.68
CA GLU A 232 18.63 -14.32 37.82
C GLU A 232 20.04 -13.79 38.12
N LYS A 233 20.45 -12.73 37.44
CA LYS A 233 21.77 -12.10 37.67
C LYS A 233 21.90 -11.43 39.03
N LEU A 234 20.81 -10.89 39.58
CA LEU A 234 20.82 -10.34 40.92
C LEU A 234 20.92 -11.46 41.95
N GLU A 235 20.10 -12.50 41.80
CA GLU A 235 20.08 -13.67 42.67
C GLU A 235 21.45 -14.35 42.71
N GLN A 236 22.05 -14.61 41.56
CA GLN A 236 23.41 -15.16 41.48
C GLN A 236 24.44 -14.29 42.21
N LYS A 237 24.36 -12.96 42.10
CA LYS A 237 25.28 -12.07 42.81
C LYS A 237 25.08 -12.06 44.31
N MET A 238 23.83 -12.18 44.76
CA MET A 238 23.52 -12.25 46.18
C MET A 238 24.03 -13.56 46.76
N GLU A 239 23.85 -14.69 46.05
CA GLU A 239 24.37 -15.98 46.52
C GLU A 239 25.91 -15.98 46.54
N THR A 240 26.57 -15.54 45.46
CA THR A 240 28.03 -15.41 45.47
C THR A 240 28.53 -14.46 46.57
N ASN A 241 27.80 -13.38 46.88
CA ASN A 241 28.19 -12.50 47.97
C ASN A 241 28.07 -13.18 49.35
N LYS A 242 26.99 -13.94 49.55
CA LYS A 242 26.74 -14.72 50.75
C LYS A 242 27.80 -15.81 50.93
N GLU A 243 28.06 -16.61 49.92
CA GLU A 243 29.11 -17.64 49.92
C GLU A 243 30.50 -17.05 50.24
N ASN A 244 30.84 -15.91 49.64
CA ASN A 244 32.11 -15.23 49.92
C ASN A 244 32.21 -14.75 51.38
N ARG A 245 31.10 -14.26 51.94
CA ARG A 245 31.06 -13.81 53.33
C ARG A 245 31.18 -15.00 54.28
N GLU A 246 30.49 -16.10 54.00
CA GLU A 246 30.55 -17.34 54.76
C GLU A 246 31.96 -17.95 54.71
N ALA A 247 32.59 -18.00 53.53
CA ALA A 247 33.97 -18.47 53.38
C ALA A 247 34.97 -17.61 54.17
N LEU A 248 34.81 -16.28 54.17
CA LEU A 248 35.67 -15.39 54.95
C LEU A 248 35.54 -15.65 56.46
N LEU A 249 34.31 -15.81 56.95
CA LEU A 249 34.06 -16.12 58.35
C LEU A 249 34.56 -17.50 58.73
N ALA A 250 34.32 -18.52 57.90
CA ALA A 250 34.80 -19.87 58.11
C ALA A 250 36.33 -19.90 58.19
N ALA A 251 37.04 -19.25 57.27
CA ALA A 251 38.50 -19.16 57.29
C ALA A 251 39.02 -18.39 58.52
N MET A 252 38.28 -17.40 59.02
CA MET A 252 38.63 -16.69 60.26
C MET A 252 38.49 -17.59 61.48
N LEU A 253 37.37 -18.31 61.58
CA LEU A 253 37.12 -19.24 62.68
C LEU A 253 38.10 -20.40 62.68
N GLU A 254 38.44 -20.96 61.52
CA GLU A 254 39.42 -22.03 61.38
C GLU A 254 40.80 -21.62 61.92
N ARG A 255 41.28 -20.41 61.56
CA ARG A 255 42.54 -19.88 62.11
C ARG A 255 42.50 -19.70 63.63
N LEU A 256 41.36 -19.34 64.19
CA LEU A 256 41.21 -19.23 65.65
C LEU A 256 41.23 -20.62 66.31
N GLN A 257 40.49 -21.58 65.76
CA GLN A 257 40.48 -22.96 66.24
C GLN A 257 41.88 -23.61 66.17
N GLU A 258 42.67 -23.30 65.15
CA GLU A 258 44.06 -23.78 65.04
C GLU A 258 44.95 -23.21 66.15
N LYS A 259 44.75 -21.95 66.54
CA LYS A 259 45.45 -21.35 67.70
C LYS A 259 45.04 -22.01 69.01
N ASP A 260 43.75 -22.33 69.17
CA ASP A 260 43.26 -23.02 70.35
C ASP A 260 43.86 -24.43 70.46
N LYS A 261 43.85 -25.22 69.37
CA LYS A 261 44.51 -26.53 69.29
C LYS A 261 45.98 -26.45 69.65
N HIS A 262 46.71 -25.49 69.07
CA HIS A 262 48.12 -25.29 69.38
C HIS A 262 48.35 -24.97 70.87
N ALA A 263 47.49 -24.15 71.47
CA ALA A 263 47.57 -23.85 72.89
C ALA A 263 47.36 -25.11 73.76
N GLU A 264 46.49 -26.05 73.37
CA GLU A 264 46.31 -27.33 74.07
C GLU A 264 47.54 -28.23 73.92
N GLU A 265 48.10 -28.32 72.72
CA GLU A 265 49.33 -29.08 72.45
C GLU A 265 50.50 -28.57 73.29
N VAL A 266 50.64 -27.24 73.42
CA VAL A 266 51.67 -26.63 74.27
C VAL A 266 51.47 -27.00 75.75
N ARG A 267 50.24 -27.00 76.25
CA ARG A 267 49.93 -27.45 77.63
C ARG A 267 50.30 -28.92 77.84
N LYS A 268 49.87 -29.79 76.92
CA LYS A 268 50.18 -31.23 76.98
C LYS A 268 51.69 -31.51 76.88
N ASN A 269 52.41 -30.81 76.01
CA ASN A 269 53.87 -30.94 75.89
C ASN A 269 54.60 -30.50 77.16
N LYS A 270 54.06 -29.51 77.89
CA LYS A 270 54.61 -29.10 79.18
C LYS A 270 54.45 -30.22 80.22
N GLU A 271 53.25 -30.79 80.34
CA GLU A 271 52.95 -31.90 81.26
C GLU A 271 53.87 -33.10 81.01
N LEU A 272 54.02 -33.53 79.75
CA LEU A 272 54.90 -34.65 79.38
C LEU A 272 56.37 -34.41 79.74
N LYS A 273 56.87 -33.17 79.61
CA LYS A 273 58.25 -32.83 80.00
C LYS A 273 58.43 -32.81 81.51
N GLU A 274 57.43 -32.35 82.25
CA GLU A 274 57.44 -32.38 83.72
C GLU A 274 57.42 -33.81 84.25
N GLU A 275 56.67 -34.71 83.61
CA GLU A 275 56.66 -36.14 83.93
C GLU A 275 57.99 -36.82 83.61
N ALA A 276 58.63 -36.48 82.48
CA ALA A 276 59.93 -37.06 82.09
C ALA A 276 61.12 -36.57 82.94
N CYS A 277 60.96 -35.47 83.69
CA CYS A 277 61.99 -34.93 84.59
C CYS A 277 61.82 -35.36 86.06
N ARG A 278 60.78 -36.13 86.40
CA ARG A 278 60.59 -36.75 87.72
C ARG A 278 61.24 -38.13 87.75
#